data_AF-A0A0C2CQD6-F1
#
_entry.id   AF-A0A0C2CQD6-F1
#
_cell.length_a   1.000
_cell.length_b   1.000
_cell.length_c   1.000
_cell.angle_alpha   90.00
_cell.angle_beta   90.00
_cell.angle_gamma   90.00
#
_symmetry.space_group_name_H-M   'P 1'
#
loop_
_entity.id
_entity.type
_entity.pdbx_description
1 polymer ?
#
loop_
_entity_poly.entity_id
_entity_poly.type
_entity_poly.pdbx_seq_one_letter_code
_entity_poly.pdbx_strand_id
1 'polypeptide(L)'
;MSVATNPIIQSTQELMGELDEQTIDDARDNVRARSIESNGESIALEDSINLIKAAKYLSAADGLSNAEITGLKLLMRKYGLPDEVAQHVLAFEVAELSPADIGELAEPRSREACFLLSSMIAIAAIDGLSDDELADAHEAGAALGLGPKLVTLIVAEAKASVYGVLKGDRALLRQLMSVRRAIFALVEPD
;
A
#
# COMPACT_ATOMS: atom_id res chain seq x y z
N MET A 1 -12.91 15.96 23.46
CA MET A 1 -11.70 15.72 22.66
C MET A 1 -12.22 15.21 21.33
N SER A 2 -12.11 15.97 20.24
CA SER A 2 -12.40 15.41 18.92
C SER A 2 -11.36 14.34 18.67
N VAL A 3 -11.79 13.12 18.36
CA VAL A 3 -10.89 12.14 17.76
C VAL A 3 -10.39 12.81 16.48
N ALA A 4 -9.09 13.07 16.39
CA ALA A 4 -8.53 13.56 15.13
C ALA A 4 -8.80 12.47 14.10
N THR A 5 -9.59 12.78 13.08
CA THR A 5 -9.95 11.82 12.05
C THR A 5 -8.72 11.60 11.17
N ASN A 6 -8.34 10.34 10.98
CA ASN A 6 -7.27 9.96 10.06
C ASN A 6 -7.47 10.60 8.68
N PRO A 7 -6.54 11.44 8.19
CA PRO A 7 -6.76 12.19 6.94
C PRO A 7 -6.92 11.29 5.71
N ILE A 8 -6.26 10.12 5.69
CA ILE A 8 -6.38 9.14 4.59
C ILE A 8 -7.81 8.60 4.55
N ILE A 9 -8.31 8.12 5.69
CA ILE A 9 -9.66 7.54 5.81
C ILE A 9 -10.72 8.60 5.52
N GLN A 10 -10.59 9.79 6.11
CA GLN A 10 -11.53 10.90 5.91
C GLN A 10 -11.64 11.27 4.42
N SER A 11 -10.49 11.49 3.78
CA SER A 11 -10.45 11.86 2.37
C SER A 11 -11.07 10.78 1.47
N THR A 12 -10.89 9.49 1.82
CA THR A 12 -11.55 8.39 1.10
C THR A 12 -13.06 8.39 1.33
N GLN A 13 -13.53 8.63 2.55
CA GLN A 13 -14.97 8.74 2.84
C GLN A 13 -15.64 9.90 2.09
N GLU A 14 -14.96 11.04 2.00
CA GLU A 14 -15.42 12.20 1.23
C GLU A 14 -15.55 11.84 -0.26
N LEU A 15 -14.53 11.22 -0.85
CA LEU A 15 -14.58 10.73 -2.24
C LEU A 15 -15.78 9.78 -2.46
N MET A 16 -15.98 8.82 -1.55
CA MET A 16 -17.10 7.86 -1.67
C MET A 16 -18.47 8.53 -1.58
N GLY A 17 -18.58 9.70 -0.95
CA GLY A 17 -19.81 10.51 -0.92
C GLY A 17 -20.05 11.34 -2.18
N GLU A 18 -19.02 11.55 -3.01
CA GLU A 18 -19.09 12.31 -4.25
C GLU A 18 -19.35 11.45 -5.49
N LEU A 19 -18.94 10.17 -5.45
CA LEU A 19 -19.14 9.23 -6.55
C LEU A 19 -20.60 8.75 -6.63
N ASP A 20 -21.08 8.51 -7.85
CA ASP A 20 -22.37 7.87 -8.05
C ASP A 20 -22.32 6.36 -7.76
N GLU A 21 -23.48 5.78 -7.45
CA GLU A 21 -23.60 4.36 -7.05
C GLU A 21 -23.05 3.40 -8.11
N GLN A 22 -23.26 3.69 -9.40
CA GLN A 22 -22.79 2.81 -10.48
C GLN A 22 -21.26 2.81 -10.55
N THR A 23 -20.63 3.97 -10.45
CA THR A 23 -19.17 4.09 -10.41
C THR A 23 -18.57 3.35 -9.21
N ILE A 24 -19.23 3.43 -8.03
CA ILE A 24 -18.80 2.71 -6.82
C ILE A 24 -18.88 1.19 -7.03
N ASP A 25 -20.00 0.69 -7.56
CA ASP A 25 -20.21 -0.74 -7.74
C ASP A 25 -19.24 -1.32 -8.79
N ASP A 26 -19.06 -0.64 -9.92
CA ASP A 26 -18.11 -1.04 -10.95
C ASP A 26 -16.66 -1.05 -10.42
N ALA A 27 -16.30 -0.05 -9.61
CA ALA A 27 -14.97 0.01 -8.98
C ALA A 27 -14.76 -1.12 -7.97
N ARG A 28 -15.77 -1.44 -7.14
CA ARG A 28 -15.71 -2.56 -6.18
C ARG A 28 -15.52 -3.90 -6.89
N ASP A 29 -16.26 -4.15 -7.96
CA ASP A 29 -16.15 -5.39 -8.73
C ASP A 29 -14.76 -5.54 -9.36
N ASN A 30 -14.22 -4.44 -9.92
CA ASN A 30 -12.87 -4.41 -10.48
C ASN A 30 -11.79 -4.67 -9.42
N VAL A 31 -11.82 -3.94 -8.31
CA VAL A 31 -10.83 -4.10 -7.22
C VAL A 31 -10.88 -5.52 -6.66
N ARG A 32 -12.08 -6.05 -6.42
CA ARG A 32 -12.25 -7.41 -5.90
C ARG A 32 -11.68 -8.46 -6.84
N ALA A 33 -12.04 -8.42 -8.12
CA ALA A 33 -11.55 -9.39 -9.10
C ALA A 33 -10.01 -9.38 -9.20
N ARG A 34 -9.42 -8.19 -9.22
CA ARG A 34 -7.98 -8.02 -9.50
C ARG A 34 -7.08 -8.15 -8.27
N SER A 35 -7.59 -7.83 -7.08
CA SER A 35 -6.89 -8.08 -5.81
C SER A 35 -6.73 -9.58 -5.55
N ILE A 36 -7.76 -10.38 -5.82
CA ILE A 36 -7.67 -11.85 -5.71
C ILE A 36 -6.59 -12.40 -6.66
N GLU A 37 -6.57 -11.95 -7.91
CA GLU A 37 -5.58 -12.39 -8.90
C GLU A 37 -4.15 -12.00 -8.49
N SER A 38 -3.98 -10.81 -7.93
CA SER A 38 -2.66 -10.21 -7.70
C SER A 38 -2.05 -10.55 -6.34
N ASN A 39 -2.89 -10.54 -5.30
CA ASN A 39 -2.48 -10.60 -3.90
C ASN A 39 -2.94 -11.91 -3.24
N GLY A 40 -3.83 -12.67 -3.90
CA GLY A 40 -4.41 -13.90 -3.36
C GLY A 40 -5.47 -13.65 -2.28
N GLU A 41 -5.82 -12.39 -2.02
CA GLU A 41 -6.79 -11.95 -1.02
C GLU A 41 -7.69 -10.87 -1.65
N SER A 42 -8.97 -10.87 -1.24
CA SER A 42 -9.95 -9.86 -1.68
C SER A 42 -9.79 -8.61 -0.83
N ILE A 43 -9.66 -7.45 -1.45
CA ILE A 43 -9.53 -6.15 -0.77
C ILE A 43 -10.76 -5.30 -1.11
N ALA A 44 -11.26 -4.51 -0.17
CA ALA A 44 -12.34 -3.56 -0.44
C ALA A 44 -11.81 -2.37 -1.27
N LEU A 45 -12.72 -1.65 -1.93
CA LEU A 45 -12.35 -0.48 -2.74
C LEU A 45 -11.68 0.59 -1.86
N GLU A 46 -12.30 0.90 -0.73
CA GLU A 46 -11.87 1.91 0.24
C GLU A 46 -10.48 1.59 0.78
N ASP A 47 -10.23 0.33 1.14
CA ASP A 47 -8.92 -0.15 1.62
C ASP A 47 -7.85 -0.05 0.52
N SER A 48 -8.22 -0.33 -0.73
CA SER A 48 -7.30 -0.18 -1.86
C SER A 48 -6.92 1.28 -2.08
N ILE A 49 -7.87 2.23 -1.93
CA ILE A 49 -7.60 3.67 -2.03
C ILE A 49 -6.69 4.12 -0.88
N ASN A 50 -7.00 3.70 0.36
CA ASN A 50 -6.20 4.00 1.54
C ASN A 50 -4.77 3.47 1.41
N LEU A 51 -4.60 2.25 0.92
CA LEU A 51 -3.30 1.63 0.67
C LEU A 51 -2.46 2.42 -0.34
N ILE A 52 -3.07 2.92 -1.42
CA ILE A 52 -2.33 3.68 -2.43
C ILE A 52 -1.96 5.07 -1.90
N LYS A 53 -2.82 5.70 -1.08
CA LYS A 53 -2.48 6.95 -0.36
C LYS A 53 -1.34 6.73 0.65
N ALA A 54 -1.36 5.63 1.39
CA ALA A 54 -0.28 5.23 2.30
C ALA A 54 1.03 4.98 1.54
N ALA A 55 0.96 4.33 0.37
CA ALA A 55 2.14 4.13 -0.46
C ALA A 55 2.70 5.45 -0.99
N LYS A 56 1.83 6.40 -1.37
CA LYS A 56 2.24 7.74 -1.77
C LYS A 56 2.94 8.48 -0.64
N TYR A 57 2.52 8.30 0.62
CA TYR A 57 3.22 8.86 1.79
C TYR A 57 4.66 8.37 1.84
N LEU A 58 4.90 7.06 1.69
CA LEU A 58 6.24 6.50 1.73
C LEU A 58 7.12 7.02 0.59
N SER A 59 6.60 7.02 -0.64
CA SER A 59 7.28 7.54 -1.84
C SER A 59 7.52 9.05 -1.84
N ALA A 60 6.88 9.80 -0.94
CA ALA A 60 7.02 11.25 -0.90
C ALA A 60 8.06 11.75 0.11
N ALA A 61 8.77 10.85 0.81
CA ALA A 61 9.71 11.17 1.89
C ALA A 61 10.77 12.20 1.46
N ASP A 62 11.33 12.04 0.26
CA ASP A 62 12.29 12.96 -0.37
C ASP A 62 11.73 13.65 -1.64
N GLY A 63 10.43 13.49 -1.87
CA GLY A 63 9.67 14.06 -2.99
C GLY A 63 9.45 13.08 -4.13
N LEU A 64 8.20 13.04 -4.64
CA LEU A 64 7.78 12.06 -5.65
C LEU A 64 8.53 12.19 -6.98
N SER A 65 9.19 11.10 -7.37
CA SER A 65 9.81 10.92 -8.67
C SER A 65 8.77 10.66 -9.78
N ASN A 66 9.13 10.95 -11.03
CA ASN A 66 8.27 10.62 -12.19
C ASN A 66 8.04 9.10 -12.32
N ALA A 67 9.01 8.29 -11.91
CA ALA A 67 8.91 6.83 -11.95
C ALA A 67 7.92 6.33 -10.91
N GLU A 68 7.93 6.90 -9.71
CA GLU A 68 7.00 6.57 -8.63
C GLU A 68 5.57 7.01 -8.96
N ILE A 69 5.39 8.22 -9.51
CA ILE A 69 4.08 8.67 -10.02
C ILE A 69 3.57 7.71 -11.10
N THR A 70 4.46 7.24 -11.97
CA THR A 70 4.10 6.24 -12.99
C THR A 70 3.74 4.90 -12.34
N GLY A 71 4.48 4.47 -11.32
CA GLY A 71 4.22 3.28 -10.51
C GLY A 71 2.85 3.31 -9.84
N LEU A 72 2.52 4.42 -9.17
CA LEU A 72 1.22 4.68 -8.58
C LEU A 72 0.10 4.59 -9.62
N LYS A 73 0.27 5.23 -10.79
CA LYS A 73 -0.70 5.14 -11.90
C LYS A 73 -0.89 3.73 -12.42
N LEU A 74 0.20 2.96 -12.57
CA LEU A 74 0.14 1.57 -12.99
C LEU A 74 -0.58 0.71 -11.95
N LEU A 75 -0.38 0.97 -10.66
CA LEU A 75 -1.07 0.27 -9.58
C LEU A 75 -2.57 0.54 -9.55
N MET A 76 -2.98 1.82 -9.66
CA MET A 76 -4.39 2.18 -9.74
C MET A 76 -5.07 1.51 -10.94
N ARG A 77 -4.40 1.52 -12.11
CA ARG A 77 -4.86 0.78 -13.30
C ARG A 77 -4.90 -0.72 -13.09
N LYS A 78 -3.94 -1.28 -12.35
CA LYS A 78 -3.90 -2.71 -12.01
C LYS A 78 -5.09 -3.07 -11.13
N TYR A 79 -5.49 -2.24 -10.18
CA TYR A 79 -6.71 -2.44 -9.40
C TYR A 79 -8.00 -2.11 -10.15
N GLY A 80 -7.89 -1.49 -11.33
CA GLY A 80 -9.05 -1.11 -12.13
C GLY A 80 -9.81 0.08 -11.55
N LEU A 81 -9.11 0.98 -10.87
CA LEU A 81 -9.71 2.19 -10.31
C LEU A 81 -10.17 3.13 -11.44
N PRO A 82 -11.38 3.72 -11.33
CA PRO A 82 -11.84 4.77 -12.23
C PRO A 82 -10.92 5.99 -12.25
N ASP A 83 -11.00 6.78 -13.32
CA ASP A 83 -10.16 7.96 -13.49
C ASP A 83 -10.41 9.01 -12.39
N GLU A 84 -11.65 9.20 -11.92
CA GLU A 84 -11.92 10.14 -10.81
C GLU A 84 -11.22 9.70 -9.52
N VAL A 85 -11.27 8.41 -9.18
CA VAL A 85 -10.58 7.84 -8.01
C VAL A 85 -9.07 8.00 -8.14
N ALA A 86 -8.53 7.73 -9.33
CA ALA A 86 -7.10 7.86 -9.58
C ALA A 86 -6.63 9.32 -9.46
N GLN A 87 -7.41 10.27 -9.97
CA GLN A 87 -7.11 11.70 -9.83
C GLN A 87 -7.15 12.15 -8.37
N HIS A 88 -8.14 11.69 -7.60
CA HIS A 88 -8.25 12.00 -6.18
C HIS A 88 -7.01 11.53 -5.40
N VAL A 89 -6.55 10.29 -5.62
CA VAL A 89 -5.33 9.78 -4.98
C VAL A 89 -4.08 10.59 -5.39
N LEU A 90 -3.98 10.97 -6.66
CA LEU A 90 -2.87 11.79 -7.14
C LEU A 90 -2.89 13.22 -6.58
N ALA A 91 -4.07 13.77 -6.29
CA ALA A 91 -4.25 15.10 -5.70
C ALA A 91 -4.12 15.11 -4.17
N PHE A 92 -4.21 13.95 -3.51
CA PHE A 92 -4.14 13.85 -2.05
C PHE A 92 -2.75 14.23 -1.52
N GLU A 93 -2.65 15.30 -0.74
CA GLU A 93 -1.38 15.75 -0.16
C GLU A 93 -0.98 14.91 1.05
N VAL A 94 0.28 14.48 1.07
CA VAL A 94 0.81 13.57 2.11
C VAL A 94 1.76 14.27 3.09
N ALA A 95 2.08 15.55 2.87
CA ALA A 95 3.08 16.30 3.64
C ALA A 95 2.72 16.48 5.13
N GLU A 96 1.43 16.40 5.48
CA GLU A 96 0.96 16.51 6.86
C GLU A 96 0.70 15.15 7.53
N LEU A 97 0.94 14.04 6.82
CA LEU A 97 0.75 12.70 7.38
C LEU A 97 1.90 12.33 8.33
N SER A 98 1.56 11.46 9.27
CA SER A 98 2.48 10.87 10.23
C SER A 98 2.47 9.34 10.14
N PRO A 99 3.51 8.65 10.67
CA PRO A 99 3.47 7.20 10.81
C PRO A 99 2.26 6.69 11.60
N ALA A 100 1.74 7.48 12.55
CA ALA A 100 0.55 7.12 13.33
C ALA A 100 -0.70 6.99 12.45
N ASP A 101 -0.85 7.87 11.44
CA ASP A 101 -1.95 7.77 10.47
C ASP A 101 -1.87 6.47 9.66
N ILE A 102 -0.66 5.95 9.40
CA ILE A 102 -0.48 4.64 8.76
C ILE A 102 -0.84 3.51 9.71
N GLY A 103 -0.44 3.61 10.98
CA GLY A 103 -0.73 2.61 12.01
C GLY A 103 -2.22 2.38 12.26
N GLU A 104 -3.06 3.37 11.95
CA GLU A 104 -4.53 3.27 12.08
C GLU A 104 -5.22 2.59 10.88
N LEU A 105 -4.51 2.33 9.78
CA LEU A 105 -5.09 1.74 8.56
C LEU A 105 -5.27 0.22 8.63
N ALA A 106 -4.66 -0.45 9.62
CA ALA A 106 -4.71 -1.90 9.75
C ALA A 106 -4.68 -2.31 11.22
N GLU A 107 -5.19 -3.51 11.53
CA GLU A 107 -5.03 -4.05 12.88
C GLU A 107 -3.53 -4.18 13.24
N PRO A 108 -3.07 -3.68 14.40
CA PRO A 108 -1.66 -3.77 14.78
C PRO A 108 -1.18 -5.22 14.83
N ARG A 109 0.04 -5.45 14.31
CA ARG A 109 0.67 -6.77 14.31
C ARG A 109 -0.23 -7.86 13.71
N SER A 110 -0.80 -7.57 12.54
CA SER A 110 -1.65 -8.48 11.78
C SER A 110 -1.07 -8.80 10.39
N ARG A 111 -1.67 -9.77 9.70
CA ARG A 111 -1.36 -10.03 8.28
C ARG A 111 -1.63 -8.79 7.41
N GLU A 112 -2.68 -8.06 7.73
CA GLU A 112 -3.07 -6.82 7.05
C GLU A 112 -1.98 -5.75 7.21
N ALA A 113 -1.46 -5.57 8.43
CA ALA A 113 -0.32 -4.69 8.69
C ALA A 113 0.93 -5.08 7.89
N CYS A 114 1.25 -6.38 7.81
CA CYS A 114 2.35 -6.86 6.98
C CYS A 114 2.12 -6.60 5.49
N PHE A 115 0.89 -6.83 5.02
CA PHE A 115 0.48 -6.61 3.64
C PHE A 115 0.53 -5.14 3.24
N LEU A 116 0.01 -4.26 4.09
CA LEU A 116 0.02 -2.81 3.89
C LEU A 116 1.46 -2.31 3.74
N LEU A 117 2.33 -2.63 4.71
CA LEU A 117 3.73 -2.21 4.68
C LEU A 117 4.47 -2.77 3.44
N SER A 118 4.32 -4.07 3.16
CA SER A 118 4.93 -4.71 1.98
C SER A 118 4.51 -4.02 0.68
N SER A 119 3.24 -3.65 0.56
CA SER A 119 2.68 -3.00 -0.63
C SER A 119 3.19 -1.56 -0.77
N MET A 120 3.24 -0.79 0.32
CA MET A 120 3.81 0.56 0.33
C MET A 120 5.26 0.54 -0.17
N ILE A 121 6.08 -0.34 0.40
CA ILE A 121 7.51 -0.47 0.04
C ILE A 121 7.68 -0.91 -1.42
N ALA A 122 6.83 -1.81 -1.91
CA ALA A 122 6.92 -2.27 -3.30
C ALA A 122 6.63 -1.16 -4.33
N ILE A 123 5.95 -0.08 -3.91
CA ILE A 123 5.65 1.07 -4.77
C ILE A 123 6.81 2.06 -4.71
N ALA A 124 7.26 2.41 -3.50
CA ALA A 124 8.42 3.26 -3.29
C ALA A 124 9.67 2.69 -3.98
N ALA A 125 9.91 1.38 -3.84
CA ALA A 125 11.10 0.73 -4.38
C ALA A 125 11.21 0.66 -5.92
N ILE A 126 10.27 1.20 -6.70
CA ILE A 126 10.19 1.04 -8.16
C ILE A 126 11.43 1.59 -8.87
N ASP A 127 11.96 2.73 -8.45
CA ASP A 127 13.21 3.32 -8.95
C ASP A 127 14.38 3.22 -7.96
N GLY A 128 14.12 2.76 -6.75
CA GLY A 128 15.08 2.58 -5.67
C GLY A 128 14.37 2.82 -4.35
N LEU A 129 15.03 2.54 -3.23
CA LEU A 129 14.59 3.07 -1.93
C LEU A 129 15.71 3.94 -1.42
N SER A 130 15.43 5.22 -1.21
CA SER A 130 16.33 6.14 -0.53
C SER A 130 16.46 5.79 0.95
N ASP A 131 17.44 6.39 1.62
CA ASP A 131 17.64 6.18 3.05
C ASP A 131 16.47 6.77 3.87
N ASP A 132 15.87 7.86 3.38
CA ASP A 132 14.72 8.52 4.02
C ASP A 132 13.45 7.67 3.87
N GLU A 133 13.15 7.17 2.68
CA GLU A 133 12.03 6.24 2.48
C GLU A 133 12.21 4.94 3.28
N LEU A 134 13.44 4.46 3.43
CA LEU A 134 13.72 3.30 4.26
C LEU A 134 13.46 3.61 5.75
N ALA A 135 13.84 4.80 6.23
CA ALA A 135 13.55 5.23 7.58
C ALA A 135 12.03 5.33 7.81
N ASP A 136 11.29 5.94 6.89
CA ASP A 136 9.83 6.05 6.95
C ASP A 136 9.14 4.68 6.90
N ALA A 137 9.66 3.73 6.12
CA ALA A 137 9.16 2.34 6.12
C ALA A 137 9.35 1.69 7.50
N HIS A 138 10.44 2.00 8.19
CA HIS A 138 10.71 1.53 9.54
C HIS A 138 9.76 2.15 10.58
N GLU A 139 9.48 3.45 10.47
CA GLU A 139 8.55 4.15 11.36
C GLU A 139 7.11 3.70 11.13
N ALA A 140 6.67 3.61 9.87
CA ALA A 140 5.36 3.09 9.51
C ALA A 140 5.18 1.64 9.98
N GLY A 141 6.20 0.80 9.80
CA GLY A 141 6.18 -0.57 10.31
C GLY A 141 6.05 -0.64 11.83
N ALA A 142 6.72 0.24 12.56
CA ALA A 142 6.59 0.32 14.02
C ALA A 142 5.18 0.78 14.44
N ALA A 143 4.59 1.77 13.75
CA ALA A 143 3.23 2.24 13.99
C ALA A 143 2.18 1.15 13.73
N LEU A 144 2.44 0.27 12.75
CA LEU A 144 1.66 -0.94 12.47
C LEU A 144 1.87 -2.09 13.48
N GLY A 145 2.63 -1.85 14.56
CA GLY A 145 2.90 -2.85 15.61
C GLY A 145 3.88 -3.94 15.19
N LEU A 146 4.61 -3.77 14.09
CA LEU A 146 5.56 -4.76 13.59
C LEU A 146 6.93 -4.58 14.25
N GLY A 147 7.51 -5.67 14.72
CA GLY A 147 8.84 -5.64 15.33
C GLY A 147 9.95 -5.31 14.31
N PRO A 148 11.07 -4.69 14.72
CA PRO A 148 12.11 -4.24 13.78
C PRO A 148 12.64 -5.33 12.84
N LYS A 149 12.82 -6.56 13.35
CA LYS A 149 13.27 -7.70 12.54
C LYS A 149 12.26 -8.08 11.45
N LEU A 150 10.96 -8.01 11.77
CA LEU A 150 9.90 -8.32 10.81
C LEU A 150 9.84 -7.25 9.72
N VAL A 151 9.95 -5.98 10.10
CA VAL A 151 10.03 -4.86 9.14
C VAL A 151 11.21 -5.05 8.19
N THR A 152 12.41 -5.37 8.69
CA THR A 152 13.57 -5.65 7.83
C THR A 152 13.33 -6.80 6.84
N LEU A 153 12.64 -7.87 7.27
CA LEU A 153 12.28 -8.99 6.39
C LEU A 153 11.30 -8.55 5.30
N ILE A 154 10.29 -7.75 5.65
CA ILE A 154 9.30 -7.22 4.72
C ILE A 154 9.98 -6.30 3.69
N VAL A 155 10.85 -5.40 4.14
CA VAL A 155 11.64 -4.53 3.24
C VAL A 155 12.46 -5.34 2.26
N ALA A 156 13.18 -6.37 2.75
CA ALA A 156 14.01 -7.21 1.89
C ALA A 156 13.19 -7.99 0.85
N GLU A 157 12.05 -8.55 1.25
CA GLU A 157 11.14 -9.26 0.33
C GLU A 157 10.55 -8.31 -0.72
N ALA A 158 10.06 -7.14 -0.30
CA ALA A 158 9.48 -6.16 -1.20
C ALA A 158 10.52 -5.67 -2.24
N LYS A 159 11.75 -5.35 -1.81
CA LYS A 159 12.86 -5.00 -2.72
C LYS A 159 13.15 -6.12 -3.73
N ALA A 160 13.22 -7.38 -3.27
CA ALA A 160 13.43 -8.52 -4.15
C ALA A 160 12.26 -8.72 -5.14
N SER A 161 11.04 -8.48 -4.69
CA SER A 161 9.83 -8.56 -5.52
C SER A 161 9.83 -7.50 -6.62
N VAL A 162 10.17 -6.26 -6.30
CA VAL A 162 10.30 -5.20 -7.31
C VAL A 162 11.40 -5.52 -8.32
N TYR A 163 12.56 -6.01 -7.86
CA TYR A 163 13.61 -6.48 -8.77
C TYR A 163 13.10 -7.57 -9.73
N GLY A 164 12.35 -8.55 -9.22
CA GLY A 164 11.72 -9.59 -10.02
C GLY A 164 10.77 -9.04 -11.08
N VAL A 165 9.95 -8.04 -10.73
CA VAL A 165 9.06 -7.34 -11.67
C VAL A 165 9.87 -6.63 -12.76
N LEU A 166 10.88 -5.84 -12.39
CA LEU A 166 11.70 -5.07 -13.34
C LEU A 166 12.49 -5.98 -14.30
N LYS A 167 12.85 -7.20 -13.88
CA LYS A 167 13.51 -8.20 -14.73
C LYS A 167 12.54 -9.10 -15.49
N GLY A 168 11.24 -9.02 -15.21
CA GLY A 168 10.26 -9.96 -15.76
C GLY A 168 10.45 -11.40 -15.28
N ASP A 169 11.12 -11.62 -14.13
CA ASP A 169 11.45 -12.94 -13.61
C ASP A 169 10.26 -13.55 -12.86
N ARG A 170 9.36 -14.18 -13.63
CA ARG A 170 8.19 -14.87 -13.09
C ARG A 170 8.54 -16.06 -12.19
N ALA A 171 9.72 -16.63 -12.29
CA ALA A 171 10.12 -17.74 -11.44
C ALA A 171 10.48 -17.23 -10.04
N LEU A 172 11.28 -16.16 -9.97
CA LEU A 172 11.60 -15.45 -8.74
C LEU A 172 10.33 -14.95 -8.04
N LEU A 173 9.44 -14.28 -8.76
CA LEU A 173 8.19 -13.75 -8.19
C LEU A 173 7.33 -14.85 -7.54
N ARG A 174 7.22 -16.03 -8.16
CA ARG A 174 6.50 -17.18 -7.58
C ARG A 174 7.16 -17.69 -6.30
N GLN A 175 8.48 -17.70 -6.23
CA GLN A 175 9.19 -18.08 -5.01
C GLN A 175 8.99 -17.04 -3.89
N LEU A 176 9.09 -15.75 -4.24
CA LEU A 176 8.90 -14.65 -3.29
C LEU A 176 7.46 -14.60 -2.73
N MET A 177 6.44 -14.99 -3.51
CA MET A 177 5.09 -15.16 -2.97
C MET A 177 5.03 -16.18 -1.81
N SER A 178 5.81 -17.26 -1.88
CA SER A 178 5.86 -18.26 -0.79
C SER A 178 6.59 -17.70 0.43
N VAL A 179 7.66 -16.93 0.21
CA VAL A 179 8.40 -16.23 1.28
C VAL A 179 7.49 -15.22 1.97
N ARG A 180 6.77 -14.38 1.21
CA ARG A 180 5.81 -13.41 1.75
C ARG A 180 4.76 -14.06 2.64
N ARG A 181 4.16 -15.15 2.18
CA ARG A 181 3.17 -15.91 2.98
C ARG A 181 3.76 -16.42 4.29
N ALA A 182 5.01 -16.91 4.27
CA ALA A 182 5.70 -17.34 5.47
C ALA A 182 6.02 -16.18 6.43
N ILE A 183 6.41 -15.01 5.89
CA ILE A 183 6.62 -13.80 6.69
C ILE A 183 5.31 -13.38 7.37
N PHE A 184 4.20 -13.37 6.62
CA PHE A 184 2.89 -12.93 7.15
C PHE A 184 2.33 -13.91 8.19
N ALA A 185 2.70 -15.18 8.13
CA ALA A 185 2.32 -16.16 9.16
C ALA A 185 3.00 -15.90 10.52
N LEU A 186 4.05 -15.08 10.60
CA LEU A 186 4.75 -14.76 11.87
C LEU A 186 3.94 -13.87 12.82
N VAL A 187 2.82 -13.33 12.35
CA VAL A 187 1.92 -12.47 13.13
C VAL A 187 0.56 -13.11 13.36
N GLU A 188 0.34 -14.35 12.94
CA GLU A 188 -0.84 -15.12 13.29
C GLU A 188 -0.73 -15.58 14.76
N PRO A 189 -1.82 -15.50 15.55
CA PRO A 189 -1.86 -16.15 16.86
C PRO A 189 -1.85 -17.68 16.68
N ASP A 190 -1.03 -18.36 17.50
CA ASP A 190 -0.97 -19.84 17.59
C ASP A 190 -2.33 -20.47 17.97
#